data_AF-A0A7X3WFW7-F1
#
_entry.id   AF-A0A7X3WFW7-F1
#
_cell.length_a   1.000
_cell.length_b   1.000
_cell.length_c   1.000
_cell.angle_alpha   90.00
_cell.angle_beta   90.00
_cell.angle_gamma   90.00
#
_symmetry.space_group_name_H-M   'P 1'
#
loop_
_entity.id
_entity.type
_entity.pdbx_description
1 polymer ?
#
loop_
_entity_poly.entity_id
_entity_poly.type
_entity_poly.pdbx_seq_one_letter_code
_entity_poly.pdbx_strand_id
1 'polypeptide(L)'
;MQQCYYIEVEQTLLMKTPLSRYNSFVKAISDKPYYHIFASPNESNGDIVSTEDQRICDILYNPPNKRWAGFGVTGLLKREVFHSKESISGQNVTGGHITLLKDGYFEVQCPIKRQFQRGWSSPQFAIPNSVKWLYPYVVIEFPVSFMRLVKAIYDQAGIDSDVYVQQSYHNITGYALPEGPPTYPTFGAFIDERGMYERTTPIHSQKWISSDFRPDHVAYGLVKDVYAAFGLGTKAIPAFDENGNFILQ
;
A
#
# COMPACT_ATOMS: atom_id res chain seq x y z
N MET A 1 4.81 36.83 3.44
CA MET A 1 3.60 36.20 4.04
C MET A 1 2.56 35.75 3.01
N GLN A 2 2.62 36.16 1.74
CA GLN A 2 1.62 35.80 0.72
C GLN A 2 1.90 34.46 -0.02
N GLN A 3 3.11 33.91 0.11
CA GLN A 3 3.53 32.66 -0.55
C GLN A 3 3.10 31.38 0.19
N CYS A 4 2.98 31.40 1.53
CA CYS A 4 2.57 30.21 2.29
C CYS A 4 1.07 29.88 2.14
N TYR A 5 0.23 30.91 1.97
CA TYR A 5 -1.22 30.72 1.78
C TYR A 5 -1.58 30.14 0.40
N TYR A 6 -0.78 30.40 -0.63
CA TYR A 6 -1.03 29.83 -1.96
C TYR A 6 -0.74 28.33 -2.03
N ILE A 7 0.28 27.86 -1.31
CA ILE A 7 0.67 26.44 -1.28
C ILE A 7 -0.40 25.58 -0.58
N GLU A 8 -0.98 26.06 0.54
CA GLU A 8 -2.05 25.33 1.22
C GLU A 8 -3.35 25.28 0.41
N VAL A 9 -3.70 26.35 -0.32
CA VAL A 9 -4.95 26.40 -1.11
C VAL A 9 -4.85 25.54 -2.38
N GLU A 10 -3.70 25.51 -3.07
CA GLU A 10 -3.49 24.61 -4.21
C GLU A 10 -3.42 23.14 -3.80
N GLN A 11 -2.73 22.81 -2.70
CA GLN A 11 -2.73 21.45 -2.15
C GLN A 11 -4.14 20.99 -1.73
N THR A 12 -4.97 21.89 -1.21
CA THR A 12 -6.36 21.58 -0.83
C THR A 12 -7.27 21.35 -2.04
N LEU A 13 -7.03 22.04 -3.16
CA LEU A 13 -7.79 21.85 -4.41
C LEU A 13 -7.39 20.55 -5.13
N LEU A 14 -6.11 20.20 -5.13
CA LEU A 14 -5.55 18.96 -5.72
C LEU A 14 -5.89 17.70 -4.90
N MET A 15 -6.34 17.86 -3.65
CA MET A 15 -6.64 16.75 -2.73
C MET A 15 -8.14 16.48 -2.54
N LYS A 16 -9.04 17.08 -3.33
CA LYS A 16 -10.50 16.89 -3.14
C LYS A 16 -10.95 15.43 -3.28
N THR A 17 -10.53 14.76 -4.35
CA THR A 17 -10.84 13.33 -4.56
C THR A 17 -10.18 12.47 -3.48
N PRO A 18 -8.86 12.58 -3.22
CA PRO A 18 -8.21 11.86 -2.12
C PRO A 18 -8.88 12.06 -0.76
N LEU A 19 -9.20 13.30 -0.37
CA LEU A 19 -9.74 13.63 0.94
C LEU A 19 -11.17 13.09 1.14
N SER A 20 -12.04 13.25 0.13
CA SER A 20 -13.43 12.76 0.21
C SER A 20 -13.51 11.24 0.27
N ARG A 21 -12.66 10.55 -0.49
CA ARG A 21 -12.54 9.08 -0.45
C ARG A 21 -11.94 8.60 0.85
N TYR A 22 -10.88 9.25 1.33
CA TYR A 22 -10.27 8.93 2.61
C TYR A 22 -11.28 9.05 3.77
N ASN A 23 -12.09 10.12 3.80
CA ASN A 23 -13.14 10.27 4.83
C ASN A 23 -14.20 9.18 4.73
N SER A 24 -14.62 8.83 3.50
CA SER A 24 -15.56 7.72 3.26
C SER A 24 -14.98 6.39 3.73
N PHE A 25 -13.69 6.15 3.47
CA PHE A 25 -12.96 4.98 3.92
C PHE A 25 -12.90 4.89 5.44
N VAL A 26 -12.46 5.96 6.12
CA VAL A 26 -12.37 6.01 7.60
C VAL A 26 -13.73 5.72 8.23
N LYS A 27 -14.81 6.29 7.67
CA LYS A 27 -16.18 6.00 8.12
C LYS A 27 -16.57 4.54 7.90
N ALA A 28 -16.18 3.94 6.78
CA ALA A 28 -16.54 2.57 6.42
C ALA A 28 -15.83 1.52 7.28
N ILE A 29 -14.57 1.76 7.68
CA ILE A 29 -13.81 0.80 8.49
C ILE A 29 -14.19 0.82 9.98
N SER A 30 -14.71 1.95 10.48
CA SER A 30 -14.99 2.15 11.90
C SER A 30 -13.74 1.86 12.76
N ASP A 31 -13.81 0.84 13.61
CA ASP A 31 -12.78 0.38 14.56
C ASP A 31 -12.00 -0.84 14.04
N LYS A 32 -12.29 -1.31 12.82
CA LYS A 32 -11.66 -2.51 12.27
C LYS A 32 -10.25 -2.22 11.76
N PRO A 33 -9.29 -3.13 11.99
CA PRO A 33 -7.92 -2.96 11.51
C PRO A 33 -7.86 -3.06 10.00
N TYR A 34 -7.27 -2.05 9.35
CA TYR A 34 -7.31 -1.89 7.90
C TYR A 34 -6.01 -1.32 7.35
N TYR A 35 -5.62 -1.82 6.19
CA TYR A 35 -4.56 -1.29 5.35
C TYR A 35 -5.17 -0.52 4.19
N HIS A 36 -4.58 0.61 3.85
CA HIS A 36 -5.00 1.45 2.74
C HIS A 36 -3.78 2.02 2.04
N ILE A 37 -3.79 2.04 0.71
CA ILE A 37 -2.77 2.71 -0.10
C ILE A 37 -3.43 3.31 -1.33
N PHE A 38 -3.05 4.51 -1.70
CA PHE A 38 -3.50 5.14 -2.93
C PHE A 38 -2.41 5.98 -3.60
N ALA A 39 -2.61 6.23 -4.89
CA ALA A 39 -1.84 7.12 -5.73
C ALA A 39 -2.79 8.04 -6.50
N SER A 40 -2.42 9.30 -6.64
CA SER A 40 -3.18 10.31 -7.39
C SER A 40 -2.20 11.19 -8.16
N PRO A 41 -2.33 11.32 -9.49
CA PRO A 41 -1.46 12.20 -10.27
C PRO A 41 -1.82 13.66 -10.00
N ASN A 42 -0.85 14.55 -10.21
CA ASN A 42 -0.97 16.00 -10.09
C ASN A 42 -1.59 16.64 -11.34
N GLU A 43 -2.31 15.87 -12.14
CA GLU A 43 -3.02 16.37 -13.31
C GLU A 43 -4.42 16.80 -12.92
N SER A 44 -4.68 18.10 -13.06
CA SER A 44 -5.94 18.71 -12.63
C SER A 44 -7.11 18.54 -13.60
N ASN A 45 -6.92 17.84 -14.74
CA ASN A 45 -7.88 17.85 -15.85
C ASN A 45 -8.16 16.45 -16.43
N GLY A 46 -9.37 15.94 -16.14
CA GLY A 46 -10.11 15.04 -17.04
C GLY A 46 -9.89 13.53 -16.88
N ASP A 47 -10.48 12.82 -17.83
CA ASP A 47 -10.50 11.36 -17.96
C ASP A 47 -9.16 10.85 -18.50
N ILE A 48 -8.08 11.00 -17.71
CA ILE A 48 -6.69 10.66 -18.08
C ILE A 48 -6.44 9.16 -18.18
N VAL A 49 -7.24 8.34 -17.49
CA VAL A 49 -7.25 6.89 -17.64
C VAL A 49 -8.54 6.48 -18.34
N SER A 50 -8.41 5.86 -19.51
CA SER A 50 -9.55 5.20 -20.15
C SER A 50 -9.84 3.88 -19.45
N THR A 51 -10.95 3.83 -18.70
CA THR A 51 -11.42 2.61 -18.02
C THR A 51 -11.98 1.55 -18.97
N GLU A 52 -12.10 1.90 -20.26
CA GLU A 52 -12.48 1.02 -21.37
C GLU A 52 -11.24 0.52 -22.17
N ASP A 53 -10.03 1.04 -21.89
CA ASP A 53 -8.82 0.56 -22.57
C ASP A 53 -8.48 -0.86 -22.11
N GLN A 54 -8.55 -1.80 -23.05
CA GLN A 54 -8.22 -3.20 -22.81
C GLN A 54 -6.80 -3.39 -22.27
N ARG A 55 -5.85 -2.53 -22.64
CA ARG A 55 -4.46 -2.62 -22.14
C ARG A 55 -4.37 -2.31 -20.65
N ILE A 56 -5.15 -1.34 -20.16
CA ILE A 56 -5.26 -1.04 -18.72
C ILE A 56 -5.90 -2.22 -17.99
N CYS A 57 -6.96 -2.79 -18.57
CA CYS A 57 -7.58 -4.00 -18.05
C CYS A 57 -6.58 -5.17 -17.97
N ASP A 58 -5.81 -5.41 -19.02
CA ASP A 58 -4.83 -6.49 -19.10
C ASP A 58 -3.73 -6.33 -18.05
N ILE A 59 -3.27 -5.10 -17.78
CA ILE A 59 -2.33 -4.79 -16.70
C ILE A 59 -2.95 -5.11 -15.33
N LEU A 60 -4.22 -4.79 -15.11
CA LEU A 60 -4.92 -5.13 -13.86
C LEU A 60 -5.07 -6.65 -13.68
N TYR A 61 -5.38 -7.40 -14.74
CA TYR A 61 -5.50 -8.87 -14.68
C TYR A 61 -4.15 -9.59 -14.58
N ASN A 62 -3.12 -9.04 -15.22
CA ASN A 62 -1.75 -9.56 -15.26
C ASN A 62 -0.75 -8.50 -14.78
N PRO A 63 -0.82 -8.12 -13.49
CA PRO A 63 0.01 -7.08 -12.94
C PRO A 63 1.50 -7.46 -12.96
N PRO A 64 2.40 -6.47 -13.09
CA PRO A 64 3.83 -6.72 -13.03
C PRO A 64 4.19 -7.40 -11.70
N ASN A 65 5.13 -8.35 -11.76
CA ASN A 65 5.65 -9.07 -10.59
C ASN A 65 4.61 -9.93 -9.84
N LYS A 66 3.67 -10.53 -10.57
CA LYS A 66 2.78 -11.56 -10.04
C LYS A 66 3.56 -12.76 -9.54
N ARG A 67 3.64 -12.91 -8.21
CA ARG A 67 4.25 -14.06 -7.53
C ARG A 67 3.17 -15.05 -7.10
N TRP A 68 3.37 -16.35 -7.37
CA TRP A 68 2.43 -17.41 -6.97
C TRP A 68 2.21 -17.45 -5.45
N ALA A 69 3.30 -17.34 -4.67
CA ALA A 69 3.30 -17.40 -3.22
C ALA A 69 3.57 -16.02 -2.57
N GLY A 70 3.50 -14.94 -3.35
CA GLY A 70 3.73 -13.59 -2.85
C GLY A 70 2.47 -12.96 -2.23
N PHE A 71 2.69 -11.86 -1.53
CA PHE A 71 1.63 -11.01 -1.00
C PHE A 71 1.50 -9.79 -1.89
N GLY A 72 0.28 -9.30 -2.12
CA GLY A 72 0.14 -8.03 -2.83
C GLY A 72 -1.18 -7.87 -3.56
N VAL A 73 -1.23 -6.82 -4.37
CA VAL A 73 -2.39 -6.42 -5.16
C VAL A 73 -2.77 -7.51 -6.20
N THR A 74 -1.80 -8.38 -6.56
CA THR A 74 -1.91 -9.41 -7.60
C THR A 74 -2.79 -10.61 -7.25
N GLY A 75 -3.29 -10.69 -6.03
CA GLY A 75 -4.37 -11.59 -5.61
C GLY A 75 -5.73 -10.91 -5.44
N LEU A 76 -5.81 -9.58 -5.65
CA LEU A 76 -7.01 -8.80 -5.31
C LEU A 76 -8.12 -8.86 -6.38
N LEU A 77 -7.80 -9.08 -7.65
CA LEU A 77 -8.76 -8.98 -8.77
C LEU A 77 -9.37 -10.33 -9.20
N LYS A 78 -9.34 -11.35 -8.34
CA LYS A 78 -9.64 -12.74 -8.73
C LYS A 78 -11.11 -13.07 -8.98
N ARG A 79 -12.08 -12.25 -8.56
CA ARG A 79 -13.49 -12.68 -8.56
C ARG A 79 -14.43 -11.86 -9.42
N GLU A 80 -14.48 -10.54 -9.28
CA GLU A 80 -15.36 -9.70 -10.10
C GLU A 80 -14.74 -8.31 -10.24
N VAL A 81 -14.45 -7.92 -11.48
CA VAL A 81 -14.05 -6.55 -11.82
C VAL A 81 -15.27 -5.88 -12.43
N PHE A 82 -15.74 -4.84 -11.77
CA PHE A 82 -16.82 -3.99 -12.22
C PHE A 82 -16.25 -2.84 -13.04
N HIS A 83 -16.65 -2.80 -14.32
CA HIS A 83 -16.28 -1.76 -15.24
C HIS A 83 -17.43 -0.75 -15.37
N SER A 84 -17.08 0.53 -15.27
CA SER A 84 -17.95 1.64 -15.64
C SER A 84 -17.13 2.67 -16.41
N LYS A 85 -17.82 3.63 -17.04
CA LYS A 85 -17.17 4.78 -17.68
C LYS A 85 -16.35 5.63 -16.71
N GLU A 86 -16.62 5.50 -15.42
CA GLU A 86 -16.02 6.33 -14.37
C GLU A 86 -14.92 5.61 -13.59
N SER A 87 -14.95 4.27 -13.56
CA SER A 87 -14.04 3.49 -12.74
C SER A 87 -13.91 2.04 -13.18
N ILE A 88 -12.76 1.45 -12.89
CA ILE A 88 -12.58 0.01 -12.76
C ILE A 88 -12.47 -0.31 -11.27
N SER A 89 -13.35 -1.16 -10.74
CA SER A 89 -13.31 -1.54 -9.33
C SER A 89 -13.46 -3.03 -9.15
N GLY A 90 -12.96 -3.57 -8.05
CA GLY A 90 -13.07 -4.99 -7.78
C GLY A 90 -12.93 -5.32 -6.31
N GLN A 91 -13.29 -6.54 -5.97
CA GLN A 91 -13.08 -7.09 -4.64
C GLN A 91 -12.36 -8.42 -4.72
N ASN A 92 -11.52 -8.69 -3.72
CA ASN A 92 -10.83 -9.95 -3.60
C ASN A 92 -11.53 -10.93 -2.66
N VAL A 93 -11.03 -12.17 -2.68
CA VAL A 93 -11.50 -13.27 -1.82
C VAL A 93 -11.34 -13.02 -0.32
N THR A 94 -10.53 -12.04 0.09
CA THR A 94 -10.29 -11.73 1.51
C THR A 94 -10.92 -10.41 1.98
N GLY A 95 -11.74 -9.79 1.12
CA GLY A 95 -12.52 -8.58 1.39
C GLY A 95 -11.76 -7.26 1.17
N GLY A 96 -10.61 -7.29 0.51
CA GLY A 96 -9.93 -6.11 -0.01
C GLY A 96 -10.58 -5.61 -1.29
N HIS A 97 -10.55 -4.29 -1.47
CA HIS A 97 -11.10 -3.58 -2.61
C HIS A 97 -9.99 -2.84 -3.35
N ILE A 98 -10.18 -2.74 -4.66
CA ILE A 98 -9.33 -2.01 -5.58
C ILE A 98 -10.23 -1.08 -6.39
N THR A 99 -9.77 0.14 -6.64
CA THR A 99 -10.49 1.13 -7.46
C THR A 99 -9.49 1.94 -8.26
N LEU A 100 -9.70 1.99 -9.57
CA LEU A 100 -9.05 2.90 -10.50
C LEU A 100 -10.13 3.82 -11.06
N LEU A 101 -9.98 5.12 -10.89
CA LEU A 101 -10.86 6.13 -11.45
C LEU A 101 -10.29 6.68 -12.75
N LYS A 102 -11.16 7.26 -13.58
CA LYS A 102 -10.76 7.89 -14.84
C LYS A 102 -9.82 9.09 -14.66
N ASP A 103 -9.80 9.72 -13.49
CA ASP A 103 -8.87 10.80 -13.13
C ASP A 103 -7.49 10.27 -12.69
N GLY A 104 -7.23 8.97 -12.85
CA GLY A 104 -5.98 8.32 -12.48
C GLY A 104 -5.83 8.01 -10.99
N TYR A 105 -6.79 8.38 -10.14
CA TYR A 105 -6.79 7.96 -8.74
C TYR A 105 -6.86 6.44 -8.66
N PHE A 106 -5.86 5.84 -8.03
CA PHE A 106 -5.77 4.40 -7.84
C PHE A 106 -5.64 4.06 -6.37
N GLU A 107 -6.50 3.17 -5.89
CA GLU A 107 -6.66 2.86 -4.47
C GLU A 107 -6.79 1.36 -4.24
N VAL A 108 -6.14 0.92 -3.17
CA VAL A 108 -6.29 -0.42 -2.62
C VAL A 108 -6.54 -0.30 -1.12
N GLN A 109 -7.64 -0.90 -0.66
CA GLN A 109 -7.97 -1.01 0.75
C GLN A 109 -8.16 -2.49 1.10
N CYS A 110 -7.64 -2.96 2.23
CA CYS A 110 -7.90 -4.33 2.65
C CYS A 110 -7.89 -4.51 4.17
N PRO A 111 -8.74 -5.41 4.70
CA PRO A 111 -8.80 -5.66 6.12
C PRO A 111 -7.54 -6.41 6.57
N ILE A 112 -6.97 -5.99 7.68
CA ILE A 112 -5.84 -6.66 8.32
C ILE A 112 -6.39 -7.86 9.08
N LYS A 113 -6.45 -8.99 8.39
CA LYS A 113 -6.94 -10.30 8.89
C LYS A 113 -5.80 -11.32 8.92
N ARG A 114 -6.11 -12.58 9.17
CA ARG A 114 -5.16 -13.71 9.21
C ARG A 114 -4.11 -13.73 8.09
N GLN A 115 -4.41 -13.27 6.88
CA GLN A 115 -3.42 -13.20 5.77
C GLN A 115 -2.28 -12.20 6.03
N PHE A 116 -2.54 -11.11 6.76
CA PHE A 116 -1.53 -10.17 7.24
C PHE A 116 -0.73 -10.74 8.41
N GLN A 117 -1.16 -11.87 8.98
CA GLN A 117 -0.56 -12.52 10.15
C GLN A 117 0.01 -13.90 9.83
N ARG A 118 -0.21 -14.45 8.62
CA ARG A 118 0.03 -15.87 8.34
C ARG A 118 0.65 -16.04 6.97
N GLY A 119 1.97 -15.94 6.93
CA GLY A 119 2.77 -16.39 5.79
C GLY A 119 3.24 -17.83 5.93
N TRP A 120 3.74 -18.23 7.10
CA TRP A 120 4.24 -19.59 7.30
C TRP A 120 3.89 -20.00 8.73
N SER A 121 2.84 -20.80 8.90
CA SER A 121 2.68 -21.58 10.13
C SER A 121 3.68 -22.74 10.10
N SER A 122 4.98 -22.41 10.05
CA SER A 122 5.99 -23.36 10.50
C SER A 122 5.84 -23.42 12.02
N PRO A 123 5.57 -24.59 12.62
CA PRO A 123 5.46 -24.75 14.06
C PRO A 123 6.73 -24.37 14.84
N GLN A 124 7.80 -23.93 14.16
CA GLN A 124 9.07 -23.52 14.74
C GLN A 124 9.10 -22.05 15.19
N PHE A 125 8.21 -21.19 14.71
CA PHE A 125 8.20 -19.76 15.09
C PHE A 125 7.03 -19.48 16.05
N ALA A 126 7.32 -19.48 17.34
CA ALA A 126 6.36 -19.29 18.40
C ALA A 126 6.05 -17.81 18.64
N ILE A 127 5.51 -17.10 17.64
CA ILE A 127 4.79 -15.86 17.94
C ILE A 127 3.53 -16.30 18.70
N PRO A 128 3.33 -15.88 19.96
CA PRO A 128 2.19 -16.32 20.73
C PRO A 128 0.89 -16.02 19.98
N ASN A 129 -0.04 -16.97 19.93
CA ASN A 129 -1.33 -16.78 19.25
C ASN A 129 -2.15 -15.60 19.82
N SER A 130 -1.79 -15.10 21.01
CA SER A 130 -2.35 -13.90 21.63
C SER A 130 -1.85 -12.59 21.03
N VAL A 131 -0.70 -12.58 20.35
CA VAL A 131 -0.10 -11.38 19.76
C VAL A 131 -0.71 -11.15 18.37
N LYS A 132 -1.30 -9.98 18.17
CA LYS A 132 -1.67 -9.50 16.83
C LYS A 132 -0.41 -8.96 16.17
N TRP A 133 -0.11 -9.38 14.95
CA TRP A 133 1.12 -8.94 14.30
C TRP A 133 0.93 -8.70 12.80
N LEU A 134 1.88 -8.01 12.20
CA LEU A 134 1.99 -7.76 10.77
C LEU A 134 3.15 -8.58 10.25
N TYR A 135 2.87 -9.49 9.32
CA TYR A 135 3.85 -10.32 8.65
C TYR A 135 4.75 -9.43 7.78
N PRO A 136 6.08 -9.42 7.99
CA PRO A 136 6.98 -8.49 7.29
C PRO A 136 6.85 -8.50 5.76
N TYR A 137 6.75 -9.67 5.14
CA TYR A 137 6.59 -9.74 3.69
C TYR A 137 5.24 -9.20 3.20
N VAL A 138 4.17 -9.25 4.00
CA VAL A 138 2.91 -8.58 3.63
C VAL A 138 3.11 -7.06 3.67
N VAL A 139 3.75 -6.53 4.72
CA VAL A 139 4.03 -5.09 4.87
C VAL A 139 4.89 -4.56 3.73
N ILE A 140 5.78 -5.39 3.19
CA ILE A 140 6.70 -5.04 2.12
C ILE A 140 6.10 -5.24 0.72
N GLU A 141 5.55 -6.41 0.43
CA GLU A 141 5.16 -6.76 -0.93
C GLU A 141 3.90 -6.02 -1.40
N PHE A 142 3.04 -5.57 -0.47
CA PHE A 142 1.87 -4.76 -0.82
C PHE A 142 2.24 -3.42 -1.48
N PRO A 143 3.04 -2.53 -0.86
CA PRO A 143 3.45 -1.29 -1.50
C PRO A 143 4.31 -1.52 -2.74
N VAL A 144 5.16 -2.55 -2.77
CA VAL A 144 5.96 -2.89 -3.98
C VAL A 144 5.04 -3.25 -5.14
N SER A 145 4.11 -4.18 -4.92
CA SER A 145 3.15 -4.61 -5.95
C SER A 145 2.26 -3.45 -6.39
N PHE A 146 1.82 -2.62 -5.45
CA PHE A 146 1.00 -1.44 -5.73
C PHE A 146 1.75 -0.43 -6.60
N MET A 147 2.97 -0.04 -6.21
CA MET A 147 3.74 0.97 -6.95
C MET A 147 4.13 0.49 -8.35
N ARG A 148 4.44 -0.80 -8.52
CA ARG A 148 4.72 -1.38 -9.83
C ARG A 148 3.48 -1.36 -10.73
N LEU A 149 2.31 -1.63 -10.15
CA LEU A 149 1.04 -1.56 -10.86
C LEU A 149 0.68 -0.12 -11.24
N VAL A 150 0.83 0.84 -10.32
CA VAL A 150 0.66 2.28 -10.60
C VAL A 150 1.53 2.69 -11.78
N LYS A 151 2.83 2.35 -11.75
CA LYS A 151 3.75 2.72 -12.82
C LYS A 151 3.32 2.13 -14.17
N ALA A 152 2.96 0.86 -14.21
CA ALA A 152 2.49 0.22 -15.45
C ALA A 152 1.22 0.89 -16.01
N ILE A 153 0.25 1.22 -15.15
CA ILE A 153 -0.99 1.91 -15.54
C ILE A 153 -0.67 3.31 -16.06
N TYR A 154 0.17 4.06 -15.34
CA TYR A 154 0.47 5.45 -15.67
C TYR A 154 1.31 5.56 -16.94
N ASP A 155 2.27 4.65 -17.15
CA ASP A 155 3.03 4.56 -18.41
C ASP A 155 2.12 4.22 -19.59
N GLN A 156 1.17 3.29 -19.40
CA GLN A 156 0.21 2.92 -20.43
C GLN A 156 -0.78 4.04 -20.75
N ALA A 157 -1.16 4.84 -19.74
CA ALA A 157 -2.05 5.99 -19.88
C ALA A 157 -1.33 7.25 -20.39
N GLY A 158 0.00 7.27 -20.39
CA GLY A 158 0.79 8.44 -20.77
C GLY A 158 0.78 9.57 -19.73
N ILE A 159 0.61 9.22 -18.46
CA ILE A 159 0.63 10.17 -17.34
C ILE A 159 2.09 10.55 -17.04
N ASP A 160 2.42 11.83 -17.21
CA ASP A 160 3.78 12.37 -17.04
C ASP A 160 3.86 13.47 -15.98
N SER A 161 2.93 13.46 -15.03
CA SER A 161 2.90 14.37 -13.89
C SER A 161 3.43 13.73 -12.60
N ASP A 162 3.79 14.60 -11.65
CA ASP A 162 4.08 14.17 -10.28
C ASP A 162 2.88 13.43 -9.69
N VAL A 163 3.13 12.48 -8.80
CA VAL A 163 2.10 11.63 -8.19
C VAL A 163 2.16 11.80 -6.68
N TYR A 164 1.01 12.03 -6.06
CA TYR A 164 0.86 11.93 -4.62
C TYR A 164 0.57 10.48 -4.24
N VAL A 165 1.37 9.91 -3.36
CA VAL A 165 1.17 8.55 -2.86
C VAL A 165 1.05 8.59 -1.35
N GLN A 166 0.10 7.81 -0.82
CA GLN A 166 -0.08 7.64 0.61
C GLN A 166 -0.42 6.19 0.95
N GLN A 167 0.26 5.64 1.95
CA GLN A 167 -0.02 4.38 2.61
C GLN A 167 -0.43 4.63 4.05
N SER A 168 -1.43 3.89 4.54
CA SER A 168 -1.86 3.96 5.93
C SER A 168 -2.29 2.64 6.56
N TYR A 169 -2.06 2.53 7.86
CA TYR A 169 -2.54 1.45 8.72
C TYR A 169 -3.44 2.03 9.82
N HIS A 170 -4.67 1.53 9.89
CA HIS A 170 -5.71 2.00 10.80
C HIS A 170 -6.06 0.96 11.84
N ASN A 171 -6.36 1.41 13.06
CA ASN A 171 -6.84 0.58 14.17
C ASN A 171 -5.91 -0.61 14.49
N ILE A 172 -4.60 -0.38 14.41
CA ILE A 172 -3.56 -1.39 14.66
C ILE A 172 -2.86 -1.21 16.01
N THR A 173 -3.46 -0.49 16.97
CA THR A 173 -2.92 -0.43 18.33
C THR A 173 -2.80 -1.83 18.93
N GLY A 174 -1.65 -2.13 19.52
CA GLY A 174 -1.31 -3.44 20.05
C GLY A 174 -0.94 -4.47 18.96
N TYR A 175 -0.80 -4.06 17.69
CA TYR A 175 -0.14 -4.90 16.69
C TYR A 175 1.36 -4.84 16.84
N ALA A 176 1.99 -5.93 16.46
CA ALA A 176 3.42 -6.11 16.47
C ALA A 176 3.98 -6.24 15.05
N LEU A 177 5.20 -5.77 14.79
CA LEU A 177 5.93 -5.95 13.54
C LEU A 177 7.29 -6.57 13.87
N PRO A 178 7.50 -7.86 13.56
CA PRO A 178 8.79 -8.50 13.78
C PRO A 178 9.90 -7.86 12.92
N GLU A 179 11.10 -7.81 13.48
CA GLU A 179 12.32 -7.44 12.75
C GLU A 179 12.81 -8.60 11.86
N GLY A 180 13.28 -8.25 10.66
CA GLY A 180 13.98 -9.16 9.77
C GLY A 180 13.09 -10.14 9.01
N PRO A 181 13.70 -11.00 8.18
CA PRO A 181 12.97 -11.96 7.38
C PRO A 181 12.42 -13.10 8.27
N PRO A 182 11.21 -13.61 7.97
CA PRO A 182 10.60 -14.77 8.61
C PRO A 182 11.43 -16.06 8.61
N THR A 183 12.50 -16.12 7.81
CA THR A 183 13.41 -17.26 7.73
C THR A 183 14.49 -17.25 8.81
N TYR A 184 14.64 -16.16 9.58
CA TYR A 184 15.64 -16.09 10.65
C TYR A 184 15.23 -16.92 11.87
N PRO A 185 16.16 -17.67 12.50
CA PRO A 185 15.85 -18.48 13.68
C PRO A 185 15.29 -17.68 14.86
N THR A 186 15.64 -16.40 14.97
CA THR A 186 15.21 -15.49 16.04
C THR A 186 13.96 -14.69 15.68
N PHE A 187 13.28 -15.04 14.58
CA PHE A 187 12.11 -14.32 14.11
C PHE A 187 11.00 -14.31 15.17
N GLY A 188 10.60 -13.11 15.59
CA GLY A 188 9.55 -12.90 16.60
C GLY A 188 9.98 -13.13 18.06
N ALA A 189 11.26 -13.44 18.33
CA ALA A 189 11.74 -13.73 19.69
C ALA A 189 11.79 -12.52 20.63
N PHE A 190 11.76 -11.30 20.11
CA PHE A 190 11.89 -10.03 20.86
C PHE A 190 10.78 -9.03 20.51
N ILE A 191 9.63 -9.54 20.08
CA ILE A 191 8.54 -8.70 19.57
C ILE A 191 7.84 -7.89 20.68
N ASP A 192 7.96 -8.36 21.92
CA ASP A 192 7.47 -7.72 23.15
C ASP A 192 8.40 -6.59 23.65
N GLU A 193 9.68 -6.64 23.29
CA GLU A 193 10.65 -5.59 23.61
C GLU A 193 10.71 -4.48 22.55
N ARG A 194 10.51 -4.83 21.26
CA ARG A 194 10.60 -3.92 20.12
C ARG A 194 9.59 -4.30 19.04
N GLY A 195 9.08 -3.29 18.34
CA GLY A 195 8.16 -3.53 17.23
C GLY A 195 6.70 -3.63 17.64
N MET A 196 6.30 -3.13 18.81
CA MET A 196 4.89 -2.95 19.18
C MET A 196 4.40 -1.56 18.76
N TYR A 197 3.21 -1.49 18.17
CA TYR A 197 2.55 -0.22 17.88
C TYR A 197 1.58 0.15 19.01
N GLU A 198 2.00 1.07 19.87
CA GLU A 198 1.23 1.46 21.06
C GLU A 198 0.36 2.71 20.86
N ARG A 199 0.52 3.41 19.73
CA ARG A 199 -0.21 4.65 19.45
C ARG A 199 -1.64 4.34 18.99
N THR A 200 -2.54 5.28 19.22
CA THR A 200 -3.95 5.22 18.80
C THR A 200 -4.19 5.83 17.41
N THR A 201 -3.26 6.67 16.94
CA THR A 201 -3.34 7.28 15.61
C THR A 201 -3.04 6.27 14.52
N PRO A 202 -3.56 6.45 13.30
CA PRO A 202 -3.11 5.66 12.16
C PRO A 202 -1.63 5.94 11.84
N ILE A 203 -0.97 4.98 11.23
CA ILE A 203 0.33 5.22 10.57
C ILE A 203 0.01 5.84 9.21
N HIS A 204 0.66 6.96 8.88
CA HIS A 204 0.62 7.59 7.57
C HIS A 204 2.02 7.70 7.01
N SER A 205 2.25 7.14 5.83
CA SER A 205 3.45 7.38 5.02
C SER A 205 3.01 7.97 3.70
N GLN A 206 3.48 9.17 3.38
CA GLN A 206 3.03 9.92 2.23
C GLN A 206 4.16 10.73 1.58
N LYS A 207 4.10 10.94 0.27
CA LYS A 207 5.03 11.77 -0.49
C LYS A 207 4.53 12.09 -1.88
N TRP A 208 5.00 13.21 -2.42
CA TRP A 208 4.99 13.48 -3.86
C TRP A 208 6.20 12.78 -4.50
N ILE A 209 6.00 12.17 -5.67
CA ILE A 209 7.03 11.50 -6.47
C ILE A 209 6.96 12.00 -7.91
N SER A 210 8.11 12.04 -8.60
CA SER A 210 8.15 12.40 -10.03
C SER A 210 7.50 11.33 -10.91
N SER A 211 7.09 11.67 -12.13
CA SER A 211 6.48 10.73 -13.09
C SER A 211 7.40 9.56 -13.50
N ASP A 212 8.71 9.79 -13.50
CA ASP A 212 9.76 8.82 -13.82
C ASP A 212 10.19 7.95 -12.63
N PHE A 213 9.39 7.93 -11.55
CA PHE A 213 9.73 7.24 -10.32
C PHE A 213 10.08 5.76 -10.52
N ARG A 214 11.02 5.28 -9.70
CA ARG A 214 11.36 3.86 -9.57
C ARG A 214 10.42 3.21 -8.55
N PRO A 215 9.54 2.27 -8.94
CA PRO A 215 8.48 1.75 -8.06
C PRO A 215 9.00 1.17 -6.74
N ASP A 216 10.06 0.37 -6.80
CA ASP A 216 10.64 -0.29 -5.63
C ASP A 216 11.23 0.70 -4.63
N HIS A 217 11.78 1.81 -5.13
CA HIS A 217 12.41 2.84 -4.29
C HIS A 217 11.35 3.64 -3.54
N VAL A 218 10.25 3.95 -4.23
CA VAL A 218 9.09 4.60 -3.60
C VAL A 218 8.51 3.67 -2.54
N ALA A 219 8.27 2.40 -2.89
CA ALA A 219 7.76 1.40 -1.97
C ALA A 219 8.68 1.22 -0.74
N TYR A 220 10.00 1.14 -0.94
CA TYR A 220 10.97 1.09 0.15
C TYR A 220 10.87 2.33 1.04
N GLY A 221 10.74 3.50 0.44
CA GLY A 221 10.45 4.74 1.14
C GLY A 221 9.21 4.66 2.03
N LEU A 222 8.10 4.09 1.54
CA LEU A 222 6.86 3.94 2.31
C LEU A 222 7.03 2.93 3.46
N VAL A 223 7.69 1.80 3.19
CA VAL A 223 7.97 0.75 4.17
C VAL A 223 8.86 1.26 5.30
N LYS A 224 9.88 2.09 4.99
CA LYS A 224 10.74 2.70 6.01
C LYS A 224 9.96 3.49 7.04
N ASP A 225 9.00 4.30 6.60
CA ASP A 225 8.17 5.11 7.49
C ASP A 225 7.29 4.22 8.37
N VAL A 226 6.78 3.11 7.83
CA VAL A 226 6.02 2.12 8.61
C VAL A 226 6.89 1.49 9.68
N TYR A 227 8.06 0.95 9.34
CA TYR A 227 8.97 0.33 10.31
C TYR A 227 9.41 1.33 11.39
N ALA A 228 9.70 2.57 10.99
CA ALA A 228 10.04 3.65 11.93
C ALA A 228 8.90 3.93 12.92
N ALA A 229 7.64 3.83 12.50
CA ALA A 229 6.48 3.98 13.40
C ALA A 229 6.38 2.86 14.45
N PHE A 230 6.97 1.69 14.18
CA PHE A 230 7.14 0.58 15.14
C PHE A 230 8.44 0.68 15.95
N GLY A 231 9.22 1.77 15.80
CA GLY A 231 10.50 1.95 16.48
C GLY A 231 11.64 1.12 15.88
N LEU A 232 11.48 0.62 14.65
CA LEU A 232 12.46 -0.22 13.97
C LEU A 232 13.30 0.59 12.97
N GLY A 233 14.59 0.26 12.85
CA GLY A 233 15.50 0.86 11.88
C GLY A 233 15.42 0.23 10.50
N THR A 234 16.07 0.83 9.50
CA THR A 234 16.07 0.32 8.11
C THR A 234 16.69 -1.07 7.96
N LYS A 235 17.63 -1.44 8.84
CA LYS A 235 18.24 -2.78 8.91
C LYS A 235 17.23 -3.88 9.28
N ALA A 236 16.12 -3.50 9.90
CA ALA A 236 15.06 -4.44 10.27
C ALA A 236 14.15 -4.80 9.09
N ILE A 237 14.24 -4.08 7.97
CA ILE A 237 13.39 -4.27 6.80
C ILE A 237 14.02 -5.36 5.92
N PRO A 238 13.41 -6.56 5.80
CA PRO A 238 13.91 -7.57 4.88
C PRO A 238 13.60 -7.22 3.42
N ALA A 239 14.09 -8.05 2.50
CA ALA A 239 13.65 -8.09 1.10
C ALA A 239 13.98 -6.87 0.22
N PHE A 240 14.78 -5.93 0.72
CA PHE A 240 15.40 -4.88 -0.10
C PHE A 240 16.92 -4.97 -0.05
N ASP A 241 17.58 -4.66 -1.17
CA ASP A 241 19.02 -4.47 -1.19
C ASP A 241 19.42 -3.08 -0.65
N GLU A 242 20.72 -2.83 -0.57
CA GLU A 242 21.28 -1.54 -0.13
C GLU A 242 20.89 -0.34 -1.01
N ASN A 243 20.46 -0.61 -2.25
CA ASN A 243 20.02 0.39 -3.21
C ASN A 243 18.50 0.59 -3.18
N GLY A 244 17.76 -0.11 -2.32
CA GLY A 244 16.30 -0.02 -2.23
C GLY A 244 15.54 -0.78 -3.33
N ASN A 245 16.18 -1.73 -4.00
CA ASN A 245 15.49 -2.62 -4.95
C ASN A 245 14.89 -3.81 -4.20
N PHE A 246 13.69 -4.24 -4.61
CA PHE A 246 13.05 -5.40 -4.02
C PHE A 246 13.66 -6.69 -4.59
N ILE A 247 14.12 -7.60 -3.72
CA ILE A 247 14.97 -8.75 -4.10
C ILE A 247 14.33 -10.13 -3.92
N LEU A 248 13.11 -10.23 -3.40
CA LEU A 248 12.46 -11.55 -3.32
C LEU A 248 11.95 -11.96 -4.71
N GLN A 249 12.31 -13.19 -5.12
CA GLN A 249 11.84 -13.86 -6.34
C GLN A 249 10.61 -14.74 -6.09
#